data_AF-A0A2S9KF08-F1
#
_entry.id   AF-A0A2S9KF08-F1
#
_cell.length_a   1.000
_cell.length_b   1.000
_cell.length_c   1.000
_cell.angle_alpha   90.00
_cell.angle_beta   90.00
_cell.angle_gamma   90.00
#
_symmetry.space_group_name_H-M   'P 1'
#
loop_
_entity.id
_entity.type
_entity.pdbx_description
1 polymer ?
#
loop_
_entity_poly.entity_id
_entity_poly.type
_entity_poly.pdbx_seq_one_letter_code
_entity_poly.pdbx_strand_id
1 'polypeptide(L)' 'MGEWSEYFEDFPEEDPGNYDEQGRFDPNRRQRDEAERQRQLDAALRRQLSVPRVKPQPQ' A
#
# COMPACT_ATOMS: atom_id res chain seq x y z
N MET A 1 29.79 30.45 -7.89
CA MET A 1 28.60 29.79 -8.47
C MET A 1 27.81 29.24 -7.30
N GLY A 2 27.00 30.08 -6.65
CA GLY A 2 26.51 29.84 -5.29
C GLY A 2 25.01 29.63 -5.13
N GLU A 3 24.21 29.72 -6.20
CA GLU A 3 22.74 29.79 -6.08
C GLU A 3 22.04 28.90 -7.12
N TRP A 4 22.74 27.89 -7.64
CA TRP A 4 22.19 26.93 -8.62
C TRP A 4 22.07 25.51 -8.05
N SER A 5 22.60 25.27 -6.85
CA SER A 5 22.55 23.97 -6.18
C SER A 5 21.23 23.74 -5.45
N GLU A 6 20.63 24.79 -4.88
CA GLU A 6 19.44 24.68 -4.02
C GLU A 6 18.15 24.35 -4.80
N TYR A 7 18.08 24.64 -6.09
CA TYR A 7 16.90 24.33 -6.93
C TYR A 7 16.83 22.86 -7.35
N PHE A 8 17.87 22.07 -7.07
CA PHE A 8 17.94 20.64 -7.37
C PHE A 8 17.88 19.75 -6.12
N GLU A 9 17.79 20.33 -4.92
CA GLU A 9 17.73 19.57 -3.67
C GLU A 9 16.29 19.12 -3.34
N ASP A 10 15.27 19.79 -3.90
CA ASP A 10 13.85 19.53 -3.64
C ASP A 10 13.14 18.77 -4.78
N PHE A 11 13.89 17.98 -5.57
CA PHE A 11 13.22 17.02 -6.43
C PHE A 11 12.59 15.94 -5.55
N PRO A 12 11.24 15.76 -5.59
CA PRO A 12 10.63 14.68 -4.85
C PRO A 12 11.26 13.37 -5.32
N GLU A 13 11.70 12.53 -4.37
CA GLU A 13 12.24 11.21 -4.69
C GLU A 13 11.28 10.51 -5.65
N GLU A 14 11.80 10.14 -6.83
CA GLU A 14 11.04 9.44 -7.84
C GLU A 14 10.70 8.04 -7.29
N ASP A 15 9.47 7.85 -6.81
CA ASP A 15 9.00 6.53 -6.37
C ASP A 15 8.74 5.66 -7.62
N PRO A 16 9.52 4.58 -7.85
CA PRO A 16 9.34 3.71 -9.01
C PRO A 16 7.96 3.04 -9.02
N GLY A 17 7.30 2.94 -7.86
CA GLY A 17 5.94 2.42 -7.73
C GLY A 17 4.87 3.28 -8.38
N ASN A 18 5.17 4.55 -8.67
CA ASN A 18 4.28 5.45 -9.40
C ASN A 18 4.28 5.21 -10.92
N TYR A 19 5.12 4.32 -11.46
CA TYR A 19 5.13 4.01 -12.88
C TYR A 19 4.46 2.67 -13.18
N ASP A 20 3.71 2.60 -14.27
CA ASP A 20 3.20 1.32 -14.78
C ASP A 20 4.30 0.51 -15.49
N GLU A 21 3.99 -0.74 -15.86
CA GLU A 21 4.93 -1.61 -16.58
C GLU A 21 5.31 -1.07 -17.97
N GLN A 22 4.60 -0.06 -18.46
CA GLN A 22 4.85 0.63 -19.72
C GLN A 22 5.61 1.96 -19.51
N GLY A 23 6.01 2.28 -18.27
CA GLY A 23 6.75 3.49 -17.90
C GLY A 23 5.91 4.77 -17.85
N ARG A 24 4.58 4.68 -17.77
CA ARG A 24 3.71 5.86 -17.61
C ARG A 24 3.55 6.20 -16.14
N PHE A 25 3.72 7.49 -15.84
CA PHE A 25 3.54 8.03 -14.49
C PHE A 25 2.05 8.04 -14.11
N ASP A 26 1.75 7.42 -12.99
CA ASP A 26 0.46 7.40 -12.31
C ASP A 26 0.68 7.69 -10.81
N PRO A 27 0.44 8.93 -10.36
CA PRO A 27 0.70 9.35 -8.99
C PRO A 27 -0.19 8.64 -7.96
N ASN A 28 -1.29 7.99 -8.39
CA ASN A 28 -2.22 7.32 -7.50
C ASN A 28 -2.01 5.79 -7.48
N ARG A 29 -1.03 5.27 -8.21
CA ARG A 29 -0.80 3.81 -8.31
C ARG A 29 -0.45 3.20 -6.97
N ARG A 30 0.56 3.76 -6.29
CA ARG A 30 0.94 3.43 -4.91
C ARG A 30 -0.24 3.41 -3.95
N GLN A 31 -1.07 4.46 -3.99
CA GLN A 31 -2.21 4.59 -3.10
C GLN A 31 -3.28 3.52 -3.37
N ARG A 32 -3.47 3.14 -4.64
CA ARG A 32 -4.35 2.04 -5.04
C ARG A 32 -3.82 0.68 -4.59
N ASP A 33 -2.54 0.43 -4.79
CA ASP A 33 -1.89 -0.84 -4.40
C ASP A 33 -1.92 -1.03 -2.87
N GLU A 34 -1.66 0.04 -2.11
CA GLU A 34 -1.76 0.03 -0.65
C GLU A 34 -3.20 -0.23 -0.19
N ALA A 35 -4.18 0.43 -0.81
CA ALA A 35 -5.59 0.22 -0.49
C ALA A 35 -6.06 -1.21 -0.79
N GLU A 36 -5.59 -1.80 -1.89
CA GLU A 36 -5.90 -3.18 -2.24
C GLU A 36 -5.27 -4.16 -1.24
N ARG A 37 -3.98 -3.97 -0.94
CA ARG A 37 -3.26 -4.79 0.04
C ARG A 37 -3.92 -4.74 1.41
N GLN A 38 -4.33 -3.55 1.86
CA GLN A 38 -5.03 -3.36 3.12
C GLN A 38 -6.35 -4.14 3.14
N ARG A 39 -7.15 -4.06 2.07
CA ARG A 39 -8.41 -4.83 1.96
C ARG A 39 -8.17 -6.34 2.04
N GLN A 40 -7.11 -6.84 1.41
CA GLN A 40 -6.76 -8.26 1.47
C GLN A 40 -6.38 -8.69 2.89
N LEU A 41 -5.59 -7.87 3.60
CA LEU A 41 -5.21 -8.12 4.99
C LEU A 41 -6.43 -8.11 5.92
N ASP A 42 -7.33 -7.13 5.77
CA ASP A 42 -8.57 -7.04 6.55
C ASP A 42 -9.47 -8.26 6.31
N ALA A 43 -9.60 -8.71 5.06
CA ALA A 43 -10.37 -9.91 4.74
C ALA A 43 -9.74 -11.18 5.35
N ALA A 44 -8.42 -11.31 5.31
CA ALA A 44 -7.69 -12.43 5.90
C ALA A 44 -7.81 -12.43 7.43
N LEU A 45 -7.67 -11.27 8.07
CA LEU A 45 -7.82 -11.11 9.51
C LEU A 45 -9.23 -11.48 9.96
N ARG A 46 -10.26 -11.00 9.24
CA ARG A 46 -11.65 -11.30 9.54
C ARG A 46 -11.95 -12.80 9.42
N ARG A 47 -11.34 -13.49 8.44
CA ARG A 47 -11.41 -14.95 8.30
C ARG A 47 -10.80 -15.65 9.52
N GLN A 48 -9.62 -15.24 9.97
CA GLN A 48 -8.97 -15.82 11.14
C GLN A 48 -9.73 -15.57 12.45
N LEU A 49 -10.36 -14.40 12.61
CA LEU A 49 -11.17 -14.07 13.79
C LEU A 49 -12.53 -14.77 13.78
N SER A 50 -13.04 -15.17 12.61
CA SER A 50 -14.33 -15.83 12.47
C SER A 50 -14.37 -17.30 12.91
N VAL A 51 -13.34 -17.82 13.59
CA VAL A 51 -13.36 -19.18 14.14
C VAL A 51 -14.55 -19.31 15.10
N PRO A 52 -15.55 -20.15 14.81
CA PRO A 52 -16.71 -20.28 15.66
C PRO A 52 -16.26 -20.91 16.98
N ARG A 53 -16.61 -20.26 18.10
CA ARG A 53 -16.46 -20.83 19.43
C ARG A 53 -17.37 -22.06 19.50
N VAL A 54 -16.80 -23.24 19.28
CA VAL A 54 -17.50 -24.52 19.43
C VAL A 54 -18.01 -24.57 20.86
N LYS A 55 -19.33 -24.47 21.04
CA LYS A 55 -19.94 -24.62 22.36
C LYS A 55 -19.81 -26.11 22.74
N PRO A 56 -19.26 -26.45 23.92
CA PRO A 56 -19.23 -27.83 24.37
C PRO A 56 -20.68 -28.31 24.57
N GLN A 57 -21.06 -29.40 23.91
CA GLN A 57 -22.34 -30.06 24.13
C GLN A 57 -22.33 -30.72 25.52
N PRO A 58 -23.32 -30.45 26.39
CA PRO A 58 -23.47 -31.22 27.62
C PRO A 58 -24.07 -32.60 27.28
N GLN A 59 -23.57 -33.63 27.98
CA GLN A 59 -23.99 -35.03 27.85
C GLN A 59 -25.27 -35.32 28.62
#